data_AF-A0A1X7TH59-F1
#
_entry.id   AF-A0A1X7TH59-F1
#
_cell.length_a   1.000
_cell.length_b   1.000
_cell.length_c   1.000
_cell.angle_alpha   90.00
_cell.angle_beta   90.00
_cell.angle_gamma   90.00
#
_symmetry.space_group_name_H-M   'P 1'
#
loop_
_entity.id
_entity.type
_entity.pdbx_description
1 polymer ?
#
loop_
_entity_poly.entity_id
_entity_poly.type
_entity_poly.pdbx_seq_one_letter_code
_entity_poly.pdbx_strand_id
1 'polypeptide(L)' 'MPHYHILLWIENAPVVGIDCPEEVCSFIQDRITCHIPDSNTSPDLNFLVTKYQMH' A
#
# COMPACT_ATOMS: atom_id res chain seq x y z
N MET A 1 16.22 2.00 8.25
CA MET A 1 16.68 0.75 7.59
C MET A 1 16.30 0.86 6.11
N PRO A 2 17.02 0.26 5.14
CA PRO A 2 16.66 0.40 3.73
C PRO A 2 15.30 -0.24 3.48
N HIS A 3 14.44 0.46 2.76
CA HIS A 3 13.15 -0.04 2.30
C HIS A 3 12.96 0.36 0.84
N TYR A 4 12.27 -0.51 0.10
CA TYR A 4 12.15 -0.39 -1.35
C TYR A 4 10.84 0.31 -1.69
N HIS A 5 10.91 1.36 -2.50
CA HIS A 5 9.75 1.99 -3.12
C HIS A 5 9.60 1.48 -4.55
N ILE A 6 8.36 1.24 -4.95
CA ILE A 6 8.01 0.89 -6.34
C ILE A 6 6.99 1.93 -6.80
N LEU A 7 7.21 2.49 -7.99
CA LEU A 7 6.24 3.34 -8.68
C LEU A 7 5.67 2.54 -9.85
N LEU A 8 4.36 2.37 -9.88
CA LEU A 8 3.65 1.65 -10.94
C LEU A 8 2.78 2.64 -11.70
N TRP A 9 2.85 2.60 -13.03
CA TRP A 9 1.88 3.28 -13.88
C TRP A 9 0.75 2.29 -14.20
N ILE A 10 -0.49 2.73 -14.00
CA ILE A 10 -1.68 1.94 -14.27
C ILE A 10 -2.51 2.71 -15.28
N GLU A 11 -2.90 2.03 -16.36
CA GLU A 11 -3.75 2.63 -17.39
C GLU A 11 -5.08 3.08 -16.78
N ASN A 12 -5.52 4.30 -17.12
CA ASN A 12 -6.75 4.93 -16.62
C ASN A 12 -6.80 5.13 -15.09
N ALA A 13 -5.65 5.16 -14.41
CA ALA A 13 -5.61 5.57 -13.01
C ALA A 13 -5.91 7.08 -12.88
N PRO A 14 -6.66 7.50 -11.85
CA PRO A 14 -6.89 8.90 -11.57
C PRO A 14 -5.60 9.59 -11.14
N VAL A 15 -5.46 10.86 -11.51
CA VAL A 15 -4.29 11.70 -11.29
C VAL A 15 -4.52 12.61 -10.09
N VAL A 16 -3.65 12.46 -9.08
CA VAL A 16 -3.67 13.28 -7.86
C VAL A 16 -3.56 14.77 -8.21
N GLY A 17 -4.50 15.58 -7.70
CA GLY A 17 -4.53 17.02 -7.92
C GLY A 17 -5.17 17.47 -9.23
N ILE A 18 -5.62 16.52 -10.06
CA ILE A 18 -6.43 16.78 -11.27
C ILE A 18 -7.82 16.19 -11.08
N ASP A 19 -7.90 14.88 -10.81
CA ASP A 19 -9.16 14.16 -10.63
C ASP A 19 -9.73 14.31 -9.21
N CYS A 20 -10.99 13.92 -9.03
CA CYS A 20 -11.72 14.11 -7.79
C CYS A 20 -11.04 13.32 -6.65
N PRO A 21 -10.85 13.90 -5.44
CA PRO A 21 -10.22 13.20 -4.32
C PRO A 21 -10.91 11.87 -3.98
N GLU A 22 -12.23 11.81 -4.08
CA GLU A 22 -13.03 10.60 -3.84
C GLU A 22 -12.72 9.48 -4.85
N GLU A 23 -12.53 9.82 -6.13
CA GLU A 23 -12.17 8.85 -7.18
C GLU A 23 -10.76 8.32 -6.97
N VAL A 24 -9.82 9.20 -6.62
CA VAL A 24 -8.45 8.82 -6.25
C VAL A 24 -8.46 7.89 -5.04
N CYS A 25 -9.21 8.24 -3.98
CA CYS A 25 -9.31 7.43 -2.77
C CYS A 25 -9.94 6.06 -3.06
N SER A 26 -11.04 6.01 -3.80
CA SER A 26 -11.70 4.75 -4.18
C SER A 26 -10.77 3.88 -5.02
N PHE A 27 -10.09 4.45 -6.01
CA PHE A 27 -9.19 3.70 -6.89
C PHE A 27 -8.05 3.04 -6.11
N ILE A 28 -7.47 3.76 -5.14
CA ILE A 28 -6.44 3.23 -4.24
C ILE A 28 -7.04 2.12 -3.36
N GLN A 29 -8.17 2.39 -2.71
CA GLN A 29 -8.82 1.45 -1.78
C GLN A 29 -9.23 0.13 -2.46
N ASP A 30 -9.70 0.20 -3.71
CA ASP A 30 -10.16 -0.96 -4.48
C ASP A 30 -9.01 -1.89 -4.91
N ARG A 31 -7.79 -1.34 -5.06
CA ARG A 31 -6.63 -2.08 -5.61
C ARG A 31 -5.59 -2.43 -4.55
N ILE A 32 -5.48 -1.64 -3.49
CA ILE A 32 -4.55 -1.87 -2.40
C ILE A 32 -5.26 -2.68 -1.31
N THR A 33 -5.17 -4.01 -1.41
CA THR A 33 -5.81 -4.94 -0.46
C THR A 33 -4.83 -5.51 0.57
N CYS A 34 -3.59 -5.04 0.59
CA CYS A 34 -2.58 -5.51 1.53
C CYS A 34 -2.86 -4.99 2.95
N HIS A 35 -2.71 -5.87 3.94
CA HIS A 35 -2.90 -5.57 5.35
C HIS A 35 -1.65 -6.01 6.11
N ILE A 36 -1.40 -5.40 7.27
CA ILE A 36 -0.35 -5.88 8.17
C ILE A 36 -0.72 -7.33 8.56
N PRO A 37 0.20 -8.30 8.35
CA PRO A 37 -0.06 -9.69 8.71
C PRO A 37 -0.39 -9.84 10.19
N ASP A 38 -1.31 -10.72 10.55
CA ASP A 38 -1.62 -10.99 11.96
C ASP A 38 -0.46 -11.72 12.64
N SER A 39 -0.11 -11.29 13.85
CA SER A 39 1.06 -11.79 14.58
C SER A 39 0.86 -13.19 15.17
N ASN A 40 -0.38 -13.65 15.34
CA ASN A 40 -0.67 -14.99 15.85
C ASN A 40 -0.60 -16.04 14.75
N THR A 41 -0.99 -15.66 13.53
CA THR A 41 -1.05 -16.56 12.36
C THR A 41 0.21 -16.50 11.50
N SER A 42 0.93 -15.37 11.48
CA SER A 42 2.12 -15.16 10.66
C SER A 42 3.16 -14.26 11.37
N PRO A 43 3.72 -14.71 12.51
CA PRO A 43 4.59 -13.91 13.37
C PRO A 43 5.84 -13.37 12.66
N ASP A 44 6.52 -14.22 11.86
CA ASP A 44 7.73 -13.80 11.14
C ASP A 44 7.44 -12.75 10.07
N LEU A 45 6.33 -12.92 9.34
CA LEU A 45 5.92 -11.96 8.31
C LEU A 45 5.49 -10.64 8.93
N ASN A 46 4.73 -10.68 10.04
CA ASN A 46 4.38 -9.50 10.83
C ASN A 46 5.65 -8.77 11.30
N PHE A 47 6.63 -9.49 11.83
CA PHE A 47 7.90 -8.92 12.28
C PHE A 47 8.66 -8.25 11.13
N LEU A 48 8.81 -8.93 9.99
CA LEU A 48 9.54 -8.39 8.83
C LEU A 48 8.83 -7.15 8.26
N VAL A 49 7.52 -7.20 8.04
CA VAL A 49 6.74 -6.07 7.53
C VAL A 49 6.83 -4.88 8.49
N THR A 50 6.64 -5.11 9.79
CA THR A 50 6.72 -4.05 10.80
C THR A 50 8.10 -3.43 10.88
N LYS A 51 9.16 -4.25 10.82
CA LYS A 51 10.55 -3.79 10.94
C LYS A 51 11.03 -2.99 9.73
N TYR A 52 10.60 -3.36 8.53
CA TYR A 52 11.17 -2.82 7.29
C TYR A 52 10.24 -1.86 6.53
N GLN A 53 8.92 -1.93 6.70
CA GLN A 53 7.99 -1.09 5.95
C GLN A 53 7.36 0.05 6.77
N MET A 54 7.31 -0.07 8.10
CA MET A 54 6.87 1.04 8.95
C MET A 54 8.05 2.00 9.18
N HIS A 55 7.79 3.30 9.06
CA HIS A 55 8.76 4.36 9.31
C HIS A 55 8.99 4.57 10.80
#